data_AF-G1X114-F1
#
_entry.id   AF-G1X114-F1
#
_cell.length_a   1.000
_cell.length_b   1.000
_cell.length_c   1.000
_cell.angle_alpha   90.00
_cell.angle_beta   90.00
_cell.angle_gamma   90.00
#
_symmetry.space_group_name_H-M   'P 1'
#
loop_
_entity.id
_entity.type
_entity.pdbx_description
1 polymer ?
#
loop_
_entity_poly.entity_id
_entity_poly.type
_entity_poly.pdbx_seq_one_letter_code
_entity_poly.pdbx_strand_id
1 'polypeptide(L)'
;MDLPGQTKSRTFLIDNAPGKFDDWVSNNWGTTALASARIFGPVLAKRSIGTWSSLQIYIEVWPIKDAAGTGIEYLVEASFKTNSRTTAATKQADLITLLTNKGWFLAQDSLKTQLIMDRY
;
A
#
# COMPACT_ATOMS: atom_id res chain seq x y z
N MET A 1 11.96 4.01 -11.97
CA MET A 1 11.61 2.59 -12.21
C MET A 1 10.15 2.63 -12.61
N ASP A 2 9.87 2.31 -13.86
CA ASP A 2 8.52 2.37 -14.40
C ASP A 2 7.72 1.15 -13.95
N LEU A 3 6.43 1.32 -13.68
CA LEU A 3 5.55 0.22 -13.32
C LEU A 3 5.37 -0.72 -14.53
N PRO A 4 5.25 -2.04 -14.32
CA PRO A 4 4.95 -2.96 -15.41
C PRO A 4 3.64 -2.58 -16.10
N GLY A 5 3.62 -2.71 -17.43
CA GLY A 5 2.39 -2.61 -18.21
C GLY A 5 1.43 -3.77 -17.92
N GLN A 6 0.17 -3.62 -18.34
CA GLN A 6 -0.94 -4.55 -18.05
C GLN A 6 -0.59 -6.04 -18.24
N THR A 7 -0.02 -6.41 -19.39
CA THR A 7 0.36 -7.80 -19.68
C THR A 7 1.38 -8.32 -18.67
N LYS A 8 2.44 -7.54 -18.39
CA LYS A 8 3.48 -7.93 -17.44
C LYS A 8 2.93 -8.05 -16.01
N SER A 9 2.00 -7.19 -15.61
CA SER A 9 1.36 -7.26 -14.28
C SER A 9 0.53 -8.53 -14.12
N ARG A 10 -0.22 -8.94 -15.16
CA ARG A 10 -0.99 -10.20 -15.13
C ARG A 10 -0.09 -11.43 -15.16
N THR A 11 0.94 -11.44 -16.00
CA THR A 11 1.94 -12.51 -16.03
C THR A 11 2.59 -12.66 -14.65
N PHE A 12 3.02 -11.56 -14.03
CA PHE A 12 3.58 -11.59 -12.68
C PHE A 12 2.62 -12.23 -11.65
N LEU A 13 1.33 -11.89 -11.70
CA LEU A 13 0.33 -12.48 -10.80
C LEU A 13 0.12 -13.97 -11.05
N ILE A 14 0.04 -14.41 -12.31
CA ILE A 14 -0.12 -15.81 -12.69
C ILE A 14 1.11 -16.63 -12.26
N ASP A 15 2.32 -16.14 -12.55
CA ASP A 15 3.58 -16.83 -12.24
C ASP A 15 3.80 -17.03 -10.74
N ASN A 16 3.24 -16.15 -9.90
CA ASN A 16 3.35 -16.21 -8.45
C ASN A 16 2.08 -16.77 -7.77
N ALA A 17 1.07 -17.15 -8.54
CA ALA A 17 -0.15 -17.73 -7.99
C ALA A 17 0.16 -19.13 -7.40
N PRO A 18 -0.41 -19.48 -6.23
CA PRO A 18 -0.30 -20.83 -5.70
C PRO A 18 -0.89 -21.85 -6.68
N GLY A 19 -0.19 -22.94 -7.01
CA GLY A 19 -0.70 -23.93 -7.98
C GLY A 19 -2.08 -24.50 -7.64
N LYS A 20 -2.45 -24.57 -6.35
CA LYS A 20 -3.80 -24.96 -5.88
C LYS A 20 -4.94 -24.05 -6.41
N PHE A 21 -4.62 -22.85 -6.85
CA PHE A 21 -5.58 -21.90 -7.41
C PHE A 21 -5.92 -22.22 -8.87
N ASP A 22 -5.01 -22.89 -9.59
CA ASP A 22 -5.11 -23.05 -11.04
C ASP A 22 -6.30 -23.94 -11.42
N ASP A 23 -6.43 -25.10 -10.77
CA ASP A 23 -7.48 -26.08 -11.04
C ASP A 23 -8.60 -26.09 -9.98
N TRP A 24 -8.89 -24.95 -9.34
CA TRP A 24 -9.83 -24.89 -8.21
C TRP A 24 -11.28 -25.23 -8.58
N VAL A 25 -11.83 -24.59 -9.63
CA VAL A 25 -13.22 -24.83 -10.11
C VAL A 25 -13.24 -25.81 -11.28
N SER A 26 -12.31 -25.63 -12.21
CA SER A 26 -12.06 -26.46 -13.38
C SER A 26 -10.61 -26.28 -13.80
N ASN A 27 -10.14 -27.10 -14.74
CA ASN A 27 -8.76 -27.00 -15.22
C ASN A 27 -8.42 -25.57 -15.70
N ASN A 28 -7.30 -25.02 -15.24
CA ASN A 28 -6.79 -23.67 -15.52
C ASN A 28 -7.76 -22.52 -15.20
N TRP A 29 -8.77 -22.74 -14.35
CA TRP A 29 -9.73 -21.72 -13.93
C TRP A 29 -9.01 -20.49 -13.34
N GLY A 30 -8.07 -20.71 -12.43
CA GLY A 30 -7.36 -19.63 -11.74
C GLY A 30 -6.52 -18.78 -12.69
N THR A 31 -5.70 -19.43 -13.53
CA THR A 31 -4.91 -18.74 -14.55
C THR A 31 -5.80 -17.93 -15.50
N THR A 32 -6.93 -18.50 -15.94
CA THR A 32 -7.87 -17.81 -16.84
C THR A 32 -8.53 -16.59 -16.16
N ALA A 33 -8.88 -16.72 -14.87
CA ALA A 33 -9.44 -15.61 -14.10
C ALA A 33 -8.43 -14.46 -13.95
N LEU A 34 -7.17 -14.75 -13.61
CA LEU A 34 -6.12 -13.72 -13.49
C LEU A 34 -5.77 -13.06 -14.82
N ALA A 35 -5.79 -13.82 -15.92
CA ALA A 35 -5.52 -13.29 -17.26
C ALA A 35 -6.54 -12.22 -17.71
N SER A 36 -7.76 -12.26 -17.17
CA SER A 36 -8.84 -11.31 -17.47
C SER A 36 -9.10 -10.28 -16.36
N ALA A 37 -8.49 -10.43 -15.19
CA ALA A 37 -8.74 -9.59 -14.01
C ALA A 37 -8.41 -8.10 -14.24
N ARG A 38 -9.16 -7.23 -13.53
CA ARG A 38 -8.83 -5.81 -13.38
C ARG A 38 -7.55 -5.67 -12.57
N ILE A 39 -6.73 -4.69 -12.95
CA ILE A 39 -5.40 -4.49 -12.40
C ILE A 39 -5.45 -3.30 -11.44
N PHE A 40 -5.34 -3.59 -10.15
CA PHE A 40 -5.26 -2.58 -9.10
C PHE A 40 -3.81 -2.27 -8.68
N GLY A 41 -2.82 -2.89 -9.32
CA GLY A 41 -1.39 -2.69 -9.01
C GLY A 41 -0.47 -3.41 -10.02
N PRO A 42 0.85 -3.41 -9.82
CA PRO A 42 1.57 -2.91 -8.66
C PRO A 42 1.53 -1.37 -8.55
N VAL A 43 1.69 -0.87 -7.33
CA VAL A 43 1.73 0.57 -7.04
C VAL A 43 3.16 0.92 -6.61
N LEU A 44 3.64 2.10 -7.02
CA LEU A 44 4.96 2.57 -6.62
C LEU A 44 4.92 3.01 -5.15
N ALA A 45 5.91 2.56 -4.38
CA ALA A 45 6.16 3.03 -3.02
C ALA A 45 7.65 3.33 -2.84
N LYS A 46 7.97 4.46 -2.21
CA LYS A 46 9.32 4.75 -1.71
C LYS A 46 9.29 4.65 -0.20
N ARG A 47 10.17 3.82 0.37
CA ARG A 47 10.32 3.69 1.82
C ARG A 47 11.66 4.27 2.28
N SER A 48 11.62 5.08 3.32
CA SER A 48 12.78 5.61 4.03
C SER A 48 12.78 5.10 5.47
N ILE A 49 13.96 4.91 6.05
CA ILE A 49 14.14 4.48 7.44
C ILE A 49 14.90 5.60 8.16
N GLY A 50 14.46 5.92 9.38
CA GLY A 50 15.13 6.91 10.22
C GLY A 50 14.96 6.62 11.70
N THR A 51 15.27 7.62 12.53
CA THR A 51 15.10 7.55 13.98
C THR A 51 14.24 8.72 14.46
N TRP A 52 13.25 8.41 15.30
CA TRP A 52 12.40 9.40 15.95
C TRP A 52 12.10 8.95 17.38
N SER A 53 12.33 9.82 18.37
CA SER A 53 12.12 9.50 19.80
C SER A 53 12.80 8.19 20.23
N SER A 54 14.03 7.96 19.76
CA SER A 54 14.81 6.72 20.00
C SER A 54 14.20 5.43 19.42
N LEU A 55 13.15 5.53 18.60
CA LEU A 55 12.56 4.44 17.85
C LEU A 55 12.96 4.52 16.38
N GLN A 56 13.13 3.36 15.75
CA GLN A 56 13.21 3.30 14.29
C GLN A 56 11.84 3.66 13.71
N ILE A 57 11.82 4.63 12.81
CA ILE A 57 10.62 5.07 12.10
C ILE A 57 10.76 4.73 10.61
N TYR A 58 9.65 4.31 10.01
CA TYR A 58 9.50 4.07 8.59
C TYR A 58 8.62 5.15 8.00
N ILE A 59 9.07 5.76 6.91
CA ILE A 59 8.28 6.70 6.12
C ILE A 59 8.04 6.06 4.76
N GLU A 60 6.79 5.96 4.35
CA GLU A 60 6.41 5.51 3.02
C GLU A 60 5.73 6.62 2.25
N VAL A 61 6.11 6.79 0.98
CA VAL A 61 5.50 7.75 0.05
C VAL A 61 4.99 7.00 -1.17
N TRP A 62 3.69 7.12 -1.40
CA TRP A 62 2.95 6.43 -2.45
C TRP A 62 2.34 7.47 -3.40
N PRO A 63 2.96 7.74 -4.57
CA PRO A 63 2.30 8.49 -5.62
C PRO A 63 1.21 7.62 -6.24
N ILE A 64 -0.05 7.95 -5.99
CA ILE A 64 -1.23 7.23 -6.50
C ILE A 64 -2.05 8.16 -7.38
N LYS A 65 -2.97 7.61 -8.18
CA LYS A 65 -3.89 8.44 -8.95
C LYS A 65 -4.76 9.29 -8.01
N ASP A 66 -4.94 10.55 -8.37
CA ASP A 66 -5.95 11.41 -7.72
C ASP A 66 -7.37 10.88 -7.97
N ALA A 67 -8.37 11.45 -7.27
CA ALA A 67 -9.74 10.93 -7.33
C ALA A 67 -10.37 11.07 -8.71
N ALA A 68 -9.89 12.05 -9.50
CA ALA A 68 -10.31 12.28 -10.88
C ALA A 68 -9.62 11.32 -11.87
N GLY A 69 -8.56 10.62 -11.46
CA GLY A 69 -7.75 9.76 -12.32
C GLY A 69 -6.88 10.52 -13.32
N THR A 70 -6.77 11.85 -13.19
CA THR A 70 -6.06 12.73 -14.12
C THR A 70 -4.70 13.20 -13.61
N GLY A 71 -4.45 13.04 -12.31
CA GLY A 71 -3.24 13.51 -11.64
C GLY A 71 -2.71 12.52 -10.62
N ILE A 72 -1.77 13.00 -9.81
CA ILE A 72 -1.12 12.23 -8.75
C ILE A 72 -1.45 12.85 -7.39
N GLU A 73 -1.91 12.02 -6.47
CA GLU A 73 -2.06 12.29 -5.04
C GLU A 73 -0.97 11.52 -4.28
N TYR A 74 -0.33 12.16 -3.30
CA TYR A 74 0.70 11.53 -2.49
C TYR A 74 0.10 11.05 -1.16
N LEU A 75 0.02 9.73 -1.00
CA LEU A 75 -0.25 9.15 0.30
C LEU A 75 1.07 8.94 1.05
N VAL A 76 1.17 9.53 2.25
CA VAL A 76 2.36 9.42 3.11
C VAL A 76 1.98 8.69 4.40
N GLU A 77 2.71 7.63 4.73
CA GLU A 77 2.59 6.94 6.02
C GLU A 77 3.87 7.13 6.85
N ALA A 78 3.70 7.41 8.14
CA ALA A 78 4.74 7.29 9.14
C ALA A 78 4.37 6.18 10.12
N SER A 79 5.24 5.18 10.27
CA SER A 79 4.99 4.03 11.16
C SER A 79 6.22 3.64 11.95
N PHE A 80 6.01 3.03 13.11
CA PHE A 80 7.06 2.48 13.97
C PHE A 80 6.58 1.18 14.61
N LYS A 81 7.50 0.38 15.14
CA LYS A 81 7.18 -0.88 15.84
C LYS A 81 7.80 -0.88 17.23
N THR A 82 7.10 -1.47 18.19
CA THR A 82 7.57 -1.70 19.56
C THR A 82 6.86 -2.93 20.13
N ASN A 83 7.49 -3.59 21.10
CA ASN A 83 6.93 -4.77 21.76
C ASN A 83 6.03 -4.40 22.96
N SER A 84 5.90 -3.11 23.29
CA SER A 84 5.09 -2.62 24.40
C SER A 84 3.85 -1.89 23.89
N ARG A 85 2.66 -2.39 24.22
CA ARG A 85 1.38 -1.76 23.89
C ARG A 85 1.29 -0.34 24.46
N THR A 86 1.74 -0.14 25.69
CA THR A 86 1.76 1.18 26.34
C THR A 86 2.67 2.14 25.58
N THR A 87 3.88 1.70 25.22
CA THR A 87 4.79 2.51 24.41
C THR A 87 4.20 2.82 23.03
N ALA A 88 3.52 1.86 22.39
CA ALA A 88 2.87 2.07 21.11
C ALA A 88 1.80 3.15 21.19
N ALA A 89 0.90 3.08 22.16
CA ALA A 89 -0.17 4.05 22.35
C ALA A 89 0.38 5.46 22.65
N THR A 90 1.32 5.59 23.59
CA THR A 90 1.95 6.88 23.90
C THR A 90 2.66 7.48 22.69
N LYS A 91 3.49 6.69 22.01
CA LYS A 91 4.27 7.18 20.86
C LYS A 91 3.40 7.45 19.63
N GLN A 92 2.27 6.78 19.49
CA GLN A 92 1.31 7.09 18.44
C GLN A 92 0.67 8.46 18.71
N ALA A 93 0.24 8.73 19.95
CA ALA A 93 -0.31 10.03 20.32
C ALA A 93 0.71 11.18 20.14
N ASP A 94 1.97 10.95 20.54
CA ASP A 94 3.07 11.89 20.32
C ASP A 94 3.27 12.18 18.82
N LEU A 95 3.25 11.14 17.96
CA LEU A 95 3.42 11.28 16.52
C LEU A 95 2.24 12.01 15.88
N ILE A 96 1.00 11.69 16.26
CA ILE A 96 -0.21 12.39 15.80
C ILE A 96 -0.12 13.88 16.16
N THR A 97 0.26 14.20 17.39
CA THR A 97 0.44 15.58 17.85
C THR A 97 1.49 16.31 17.01
N LEU A 98 2.64 15.68 16.77
CA LEU A 98 3.71 16.24 15.93
C LEU A 98 3.23 16.53 14.50
N LEU A 99 2.55 15.58 13.88
CA LEU A 99 2.05 15.72 12.51
C LEU A 99 0.92 16.75 12.41
N THR A 100 0.07 16.84 13.44
CA THR A 100 -1.01 17.82 13.52
C THR A 100 -0.46 19.24 13.63
N ASN A 101 0.52 19.45 14.51
CA ASN A 101 1.20 20.75 14.67
C ASN A 101 1.93 21.22 13.40
N LYS A 102 2.25 20.29 12.50
CA LYS A 102 2.85 20.60 11.19
C LYS A 102 1.84 20.74 10.06
N GLY A 103 0.55 20.50 10.32
CA GLY A 103 -0.50 20.50 9.30
C GLY A 103 -0.43 19.31 8.33
N TRP A 104 0.23 18.21 8.73
CA TRP A 104 0.42 17.02 7.89
C TRP A 104 -0.52 15.87 8.25
N PHE A 105 -1.13 15.93 9.44
CA PHE A 105 -1.98 14.84 9.91
C PHE A 105 -3.33 14.86 9.22
N LEU A 106 -3.66 13.74 8.58
CA LEU A 106 -4.98 13.47 8.02
C LEU A 106 -5.82 12.74 9.08
N ALA A 107 -6.77 13.45 9.70
CA ALA A 107 -7.58 12.94 10.81
C ALA A 107 -8.79 12.11 10.34
N GLN A 108 -8.54 11.08 9.53
CA GLN A 108 -9.56 10.11 9.09
C GLN A 108 -8.93 8.73 8.91
N ASP A 109 -9.76 7.70 9.06
CA ASP A 109 -9.36 6.36 8.67
C ASP A 109 -9.24 6.28 7.14
N SER A 110 -8.13 5.72 6.67
CA SER A 110 -7.91 5.45 5.25
C SER A 110 -7.25 4.08 5.09
N LEU A 111 -7.98 3.15 4.48
CA LEU A 111 -7.45 1.84 4.14
C LEU A 111 -6.71 1.94 2.81
N LYS A 112 -5.38 1.79 2.82
CA LYS A 112 -4.54 1.84 1.61
C LYS A 112 -5.12 0.96 0.49
N THR A 113 -5.52 -0.27 0.81
CA THR A 113 -6.08 -1.20 -0.17
C THR A 113 -7.35 -0.66 -0.83
N GLN A 114 -8.31 -0.16 -0.03
CA GLN A 114 -9.54 0.41 -0.57
C GLN A 114 -9.25 1.63 -1.44
N LEU A 115 -8.35 2.51 -0.98
CA LEU A 115 -7.95 3.69 -1.73
C LEU A 115 -7.33 3.31 -3.08
N ILE A 116 -6.48 2.28 -3.14
CA ILE A 116 -5.93 1.80 -4.41
C ILE A 116 -7.03 1.22 -5.31
N MET A 117 -7.98 0.46 -4.76
CA MET A 117 -9.08 -0.12 -5.53
C MET A 117 -10.03 0.95 -6.10
N ASP A 118 -10.24 2.05 -5.38
CA ASP A 118 -11.09 3.15 -5.84
C ASP A 118 -10.42 3.97 -6.96
N ARG A 119 -9.08 4.00 -7.00
CA ARG A 119 -8.30 4.89 -7.88
C ARG A 119 -7.78 4.22 -9.17
N TYR A 120 -7.74 2.89 -9.24
CA TYR A 120 -7.19 2.11 -10.38
C TYR A 120 -8.20 1.13 -10.94
#